data_AF-V5SHU1-F1
#
_entry.id   AF-V5SHU1-F1
#
_cell.length_a   1.000
_cell.length_b   1.000
_cell.length_c   1.000
_cell.angle_alpha   90.00
_cell.angle_beta   90.00
_cell.angle_gamma   90.00
#
_symmetry.space_group_name_H-M   'P 1'
#
loop_
_entity.id
_entity.type
_entity.pdbx_description
1 polymer ?
#
loop_
_entity_poly.entity_id
_entity_poly.type
_entity_poly.pdbx_seq_one_letter_code
_entity_poly.pdbx_strand_id
1 'polypeptide(L)'
;MTSTSETVSAGPSKRTHHLKHPFTTADGKQVTEILFRRARAKDILAFEEELKRGGSDTGVTLAFLASVNGMSLDDLGEIDAEDMIEVGAMVVDFLPEQFKGAREE
;
A
#
# COMPACT_ATOMS: atom_id res chain seq x y z
N MET A 1 36.63 3.86 -19.17
CA MET A 1 35.21 3.56 -19.46
C MET A 1 34.80 2.39 -18.60
N THR A 2 34.12 2.65 -17.49
CA THR A 2 33.48 1.61 -16.67
C THR A 2 32.19 2.21 -16.15
N SER A 3 31.11 1.98 -16.91
CA SER A 3 29.75 2.23 -16.44
C SER A 3 29.39 1.10 -15.48
N THR A 4 29.36 1.40 -14.18
CA THR A 4 28.72 0.53 -13.21
C THR A 4 27.23 0.84 -13.26
N SER A 5 26.46 -0.01 -13.93
CA SER A 5 25.00 0.00 -13.82
C SER A 5 24.62 -0.43 -12.41
N GLU A 6 24.31 0.53 -11.54
CA GLU A 6 23.59 0.25 -10.31
C GLU A 6 22.16 -0.17 -10.68
N THR A 7 21.92 -1.47 -10.63
CA THR A 7 20.56 -2.02 -10.60
C THR A 7 19.94 -1.60 -9.27
N VAL A 8 19.16 -0.52 -9.26
CA VAL A 8 18.34 -0.14 -8.10
C VAL A 8 17.25 -1.18 -7.96
N SER A 9 17.55 -2.24 -7.21
CA SER A 9 16.55 -3.17 -6.71
C SER A 9 15.73 -2.42 -5.67
N ALA A 10 14.59 -1.87 -6.07
CA ALA A 10 13.58 -1.28 -5.19
C ALA A 10 12.95 -2.40 -4.33
N GLY A 11 13.72 -2.91 -3.36
CA GLY A 11 13.19 -3.75 -2.29
C GLY A 11 12.38 -2.89 -1.31
N PRO A 12 11.42 -3.48 -0.57
CA PRO A 12 10.58 -2.73 0.36
C PRO A 12 11.47 -2.01 1.38
N SER A 13 11.32 -0.69 1.51
CA SER A 13 12.03 0.10 2.50
C SER A 13 11.58 -0.34 3.90
N LYS A 14 12.43 -1.13 4.57
CA LYS A 14 12.20 -1.62 5.94
C LYS A 14 12.81 -0.64 6.92
N ARG A 15 12.01 -0.07 7.83
CA ARG A 15 12.50 0.75 8.94
C ARG A 15 12.58 -0.11 10.19
N THR A 16 13.80 -0.32 10.68
CA THR A 16 14.04 -1.01 11.96
C THR A 16 13.89 0.00 13.10
N HIS A 17 13.14 -0.38 14.13
CA HIS A 17 13.01 0.40 15.36
C HIS A 17 13.39 -0.45 16.56
N HIS A 18 14.38 0.01 17.34
CA HIS A 18 14.77 -0.65 18.57
C HIS A 18 13.78 -0.33 19.70
N LEU A 19 13.34 -1.36 20.40
CA LEU A 19 12.42 -1.23 21.52
C LEU A 19 13.15 -0.68 22.75
N LYS A 20 12.59 0.36 23.37
CA LYS A 20 13.09 0.89 24.65
C LYS A 20 12.97 -0.12 25.79
N HIS A 21 11.98 -1.02 25.69
CA HIS A 21 11.72 -2.09 26.64
C HIS A 21 11.56 -3.41 25.88
N PRO A 22 12.64 -4.16 25.67
CA PRO A 22 12.57 -5.49 25.08
C PRO A 22 11.68 -6.43 25.91
N PHE A 23 10.98 -7.35 25.24
CA PHE A 23 10.12 -8.34 25.89
C PHE A 23 10.50 -9.75 25.45
N THR A 24 10.14 -10.74 26.27
CA THR A 24 10.43 -12.15 25.99
C THR A 24 9.17 -12.85 25.54
N THR A 25 9.23 -13.61 24.44
CA THR A 25 8.12 -14.45 23.99
C THR A 25 7.95 -15.65 24.93
N ALA A 26 6.80 -16.34 24.85
CA ALA A 26 6.58 -17.58 25.59
C ALA A 26 7.66 -18.65 25.32
N ASP A 27 8.30 -18.59 24.15
CA ASP A 27 9.37 -19.48 23.72
C ASP A 27 10.77 -19.06 24.23
N GLY A 28 10.86 -18.05 25.10
CA GLY A 28 12.11 -17.57 25.68
C GLY A 28 12.95 -16.66 24.76
N LYS A 29 12.43 -16.27 23.58
CA LYS A 29 13.14 -15.37 22.67
C LYS A 29 12.97 -13.92 23.09
N GLN A 30 14.07 -13.18 23.18
CA GLN A 30 14.05 -11.76 23.48
C GLN A 30 13.84 -10.94 22.20
N VAL A 31 12.77 -10.16 22.15
CA VAL A 31 12.45 -9.23 21.05
C VAL A 31 12.96 -7.85 21.44
N THR A 32 13.99 -7.38 20.74
CA THR A 32 14.65 -6.09 20.98
C THR A 32 14.38 -5.06 19.90
N GLU A 33 13.84 -5.49 18.75
CA GLU A 33 13.59 -4.65 17.59
C GLU A 33 12.31 -5.05 16.86
N ILE A 34 11.66 -4.06 16.25
CA ILE A 34 10.50 -4.25 15.37
C ILE A 34 10.86 -3.72 14.00
N LEU A 35 10.46 -4.48 12.98
CA LEU A 35 10.66 -4.13 11.58
C LEU A 35 9.35 -3.60 11.01
N PHE A 36 9.31 -2.33 10.65
CA PHE A 36 8.18 -1.75 9.93
C PHE A 36 8.45 -1.82 8.44
N ARG A 37 7.57 -2.51 7.70
CA ARG A 37 7.49 -2.37 6.25
C ARG A 37 6.57 -1.19 5.91
N ARG A 38 6.77 -0.57 4.75
CA ARG A 38 5.76 0.33 4.18
C ARG A 38 4.48 -0.45 3.92
N ALA A 39 3.34 0.17 4.23
CA ALA A 39 2.04 -0.37 3.88
C ALA A 39 1.89 -0.35 2.35
N ARG A 40 1.20 -1.34 1.80
CA ARG A 40 0.92 -1.45 0.37
C ARG A 40 -0.55 -1.17 0.07
N ALA A 41 -0.88 -0.93 -1.19
CA ALA A 41 -2.26 -0.74 -1.65
C ALA A 41 -3.19 -1.88 -1.21
N LYS A 42 -2.72 -3.14 -1.27
CA LYS A 42 -3.49 -4.30 -0.78
C LYS A 42 -3.74 -4.30 0.74
N ASP A 43 -2.85 -3.69 1.52
CA ASP A 43 -3.04 -3.57 2.97
C ASP A 43 -4.14 -2.53 3.28
N ILE A 44 -4.28 -1.48 2.47
CA ILE A 44 -5.41 -0.53 2.56
C ILE A 44 -6.73 -1.24 2.24
N LEU A 45 -6.77 -2.01 1.14
CA LEU A 45 -7.96 -2.77 0.75
C LEU A 45 -8.45 -3.71 1.85
N ALA A 46 -7.53 -4.48 2.45
CA ALA A 46 -7.85 -5.40 3.53
C ALA A 46 -8.44 -4.66 4.74
N PHE A 47 -7.91 -3.47 5.06
CA PHE A 47 -8.41 -2.64 6.15
C PHE A 47 -9.79 -2.03 5.86
N GLU A 48 -10.04 -1.59 4.62
CA GLU A 48 -11.34 -1.07 4.19
C GLU A 48 -12.43 -2.16 4.18
N GLU A 49 -12.07 -3.38 3.78
CA GLU A 49 -12.93 -4.56 3.83
C GLU A 49 -13.29 -4.93 5.28
N GLU A 50 -12.31 -4.92 6.18
CA GLU A 50 -12.52 -5.16 7.61
C GLU A 50 -13.42 -4.09 8.26
N LEU A 51 -13.28 -2.84 7.84
CA LEU A 51 -14.12 -1.72 8.28
C LEU A 51 -15.51 -1.68 7.64
N LYS A 52 -15.83 -2.57 6.68
CA LYS A 52 -17.09 -2.60 5.92
C LYS A 52 -17.50 -1.24 5.35
N ARG A 53 -16.52 -0.39 5.00
CA ARG A 53 -16.81 0.88 4.33
C ARG A 53 -17.30 0.55 2.92
N GLY A 54 -18.58 0.80 2.66
CA GLY A 54 -19.15 0.61 1.32
C GLY A 54 -18.49 1.58 0.34
N GLY A 55 -17.94 1.05 -0.75
CA GLY A 55 -17.20 1.83 -1.75
C GLY A 55 -15.74 2.03 -1.35
N SER A 56 -14.88 1.10 -1.75
CA SER A 56 -13.44 1.26 -1.62
C SER A 56 -12.93 2.11 -2.80
N ASP A 57 -12.67 3.40 -2.54
CA ASP A 57 -12.02 4.31 -3.50
C ASP A 57 -10.68 3.72 -3.99
N THR A 58 -9.98 3.02 -3.09
CA THR A 58 -8.75 2.27 -3.39
C THR A 58 -9.01 1.17 -4.43
N GLY A 59 -10.07 0.38 -4.26
CA GLY A 59 -10.44 -0.69 -5.18
C GLY A 59 -10.87 -0.17 -6.55
N VAL A 60 -11.63 0.93 -6.59
CA VAL A 60 -12.01 1.61 -7.84
C VAL A 60 -10.77 2.14 -8.57
N THR A 61 -9.85 2.76 -7.83
CA THR A 61 -8.60 3.28 -8.39
C THR A 61 -7.74 2.15 -8.97
N LEU A 62 -7.57 1.05 -8.25
CA LEU A 62 -6.80 -0.10 -8.73
C LEU A 62 -7.42 -0.73 -9.98
N ALA A 63 -8.74 -0.88 -10.01
CA ALA A 63 -9.45 -1.39 -11.19
C ALA A 63 -9.29 -0.46 -12.41
N PHE A 64 -9.38 0.86 -12.19
CA PHE A 64 -9.14 1.85 -13.25
C PHE A 64 -7.72 1.77 -13.77
N LEU A 65 -6.71 1.80 -12.90
CA LEU A 65 -5.30 1.71 -13.28
C LEU A 65 -4.97 0.41 -14.01
N ALA A 66 -5.54 -0.72 -13.58
CA ALA A 66 -5.39 -2.00 -14.24
C ALA A 66 -5.92 -1.94 -15.68
N SER A 67 -7.11 -1.35 -15.87
CA SER A 67 -7.74 -1.24 -17.18
C SER A 67 -6.97 -0.35 -18.17
N VAL A 68 -6.39 0.75 -17.68
CA VAL A 68 -5.72 1.75 -18.53
C VAL A 68 -4.28 1.34 -18.85
N ASN A 69 -3.59 0.70 -17.89
CA ASN A 69 -2.17 0.35 -18.04
C ASN A 69 -1.93 -1.11 -18.41
N GLY A 70 -2.98 -1.94 -18.46
CA GLY A 70 -2.86 -3.38 -18.74
C GLY A 70 -2.09 -4.13 -17.64
N MET A 71 -2.04 -3.59 -16.43
CA MET A 71 -1.36 -4.19 -15.29
C MET A 71 -2.31 -5.11 -14.51
N SER A 72 -1.76 -6.14 -13.88
CA SER A 72 -2.55 -7.00 -13.01
C SER A 72 -2.88 -6.28 -11.69
N LEU A 73 -3.99 -6.66 -11.05
CA LEU A 73 -4.33 -6.16 -9.71
C LEU A 73 -3.31 -6.60 -8.66
N ASP A 74 -2.66 -7.75 -8.86
CA ASP A 74 -1.60 -8.23 -7.97
C ASP A 74 -0.38 -7.31 -8.02
N ASP A 75 0.03 -6.88 -9.22
CA ASP A 75 1.16 -5.96 -9.39
C ASP A 75 0.85 -4.56 -8.83
N LEU A 76 -0.37 -4.06 -9.06
CA LEU A 76 -0.82 -2.78 -8.53
C LEU A 76 -1.03 -2.81 -7.01
N GLY A 77 -1.40 -3.97 -6.46
CA GLY A 77 -1.54 -4.19 -5.02
C GLY A 77 -0.22 -4.08 -4.25
N GLU A 78 0.92 -4.10 -4.95
CA GLU A 78 2.26 -3.97 -4.39
C GLU A 78 2.75 -2.51 -4.32
N ILE A 79 2.02 -1.56 -4.91
CA ILE A 79 2.33 -0.12 -4.85
C ILE A 79 2.31 0.34 -3.38
N ASP A 80 3.22 1.27 -3.04
CA ASP A 80 3.27 1.87 -1.71
C ASP A 80 1.94 2.60 -1.40
N ALA A 81 1.44 2.42 -0.18
CA ALA A 81 0.15 2.98 0.26
C ALA A 81 0.10 4.52 0.14
N GLU A 82 1.22 5.21 0.38
CA GLU A 82 1.31 6.67 0.23
C GLU A 82 1.09 7.08 -1.24
N ASP A 83 1.78 6.42 -2.17
CA ASP A 83 1.62 6.66 -3.62
C ASP A 83 0.19 6.31 -4.07
N MET A 84 -0.38 5.25 -3.51
CA MET A 84 -1.75 4.83 -3.81
C MET A 84 -2.79 5.88 -3.42
N ILE A 85 -2.60 6.55 -2.28
CA ILE A 85 -3.49 7.63 -1.82
C ILE A 85 -3.39 8.83 -2.76
N GLU A 86 -2.17 9.20 -3.19
CA GLU A 86 -1.95 10.32 -4.10
C GLU A 86 -2.57 10.06 -5.48
N VAL A 87 -2.31 8.88 -6.05
CA VAL A 87 -2.89 8.47 -7.34
C VAL A 87 -4.41 8.31 -7.24
N GLY A 88 -4.91 7.78 -6.12
CA GLY A 88 -6.34 7.67 -5.85
C GLY A 88 -7.06 9.00 -5.91
N ALA A 89 -6.51 10.06 -5.31
CA ALA A 89 -7.08 11.39 -5.39
C ALA A 89 -7.21 11.88 -6.86
N MET A 90 -6.17 11.68 -7.67
CA MET A 90 -6.18 12.07 -9.08
C MET A 90 -7.19 11.28 -9.91
N VAL A 91 -7.31 9.97 -9.65
CA VAL A 91 -8.25 9.10 -10.37
C VAL A 91 -9.69 9.43 -9.99
N VAL A 92 -9.96 9.67 -8.70
CA VAL A 92 -11.29 10.09 -8.23
C VAL A 92 -11.70 11.42 -8.86
N ASP A 93 -10.78 12.38 -9.02
CA ASP A 93 -11.08 13.64 -9.69
C ASP A 93 -11.40 13.47 -11.19
N PHE A 94 -10.80 12.47 -11.83
CA PHE A 94 -11.02 12.15 -13.24
C PHE A 94 -12.31 11.35 -13.48
N LEU A 95 -12.75 10.54 -12.52
CA LEU A 95 -13.92 9.68 -12.69
C LEU A 95 -15.23 10.49 -12.66
N PRO A 96 -16.22 10.14 -13.51
CA PRO A 96 -17.56 10.71 -13.44
C PRO A 96 -18.20 10.44 -12.07
N GLU A 97 -19.04 11.36 -11.57
CA GLU A 97 -19.70 11.28 -10.25
C GLU A 97 -20.42 9.95 -10.00
N GLN A 98 -20.98 9.32 -11.05
CA GLN A 98 -21.63 8.00 -10.95
C GLN A 98 -20.71 6.84 -10.54
N PHE A 99 -19.39 7.01 -10.61
CA PHE A 99 -18.38 6.03 -10.20
C PHE A 99 -17.71 6.39 -8.87
N LYS A 100 -17.93 7.61 -8.36
CA LYS A 100 -17.49 8.02 -7.03
C LYS A 100 -18.51 7.42 -6.06
N GLY A 101 -18.10 6.40 -5.31
CA GLY A 101 -18.97 5.79 -4.31
C GLY A 101 -19.54 6.87 -3.39
N ALA A 102 -20.87 6.91 -3.28
CA ALA A 102 -21.67 7.81 -2.47
C ALA A 102 -20.88 8.59 -1.38
N ARG A 103 -20.36 9.77 -1.74
CA ARG A 103 -20.16 10.83 -0.77
C ARG A 103 -21.55 11.37 -0.48
N GLU A 104 -22.25 10.74 0.46
CA GLU A 104 -23.41 11.38 1.09
C GLU A 104 -22.91 12.68 1.74
N GLU A 105 -23.55 13.78 1.35
CA GLU A 105 -23.35 15.15 1.87
C GLU A 105 -23.53 15.23 3.39
#